data_AF-A0A7W5F1G9-F1
#
_entry.id   AF-A0A7W5F1G9-F1
#
_cell.length_a   1.000
_cell.length_b   1.000
_cell.length_c   1.000
_cell.angle_alpha   90.00
_cell.angle_beta   90.00
_cell.angle_gamma   90.00
#
_symmetry.space_group_name_H-M   'P 1'
#
loop_
_entity.id
_entity.type
_entity.pdbx_description
1 polymer ?
#
loop_
_entity_poly.entity_id
_entity_poly.type
_entity_poly.pdbx_seq_one_letter_code
_entity_poly.pdbx_strand_id
1 'polypeptide(L)' 'MSATESKGQPQSFAVAGVSMRDLLAAGEAAALISTPPRAPEPEFSERAPEHREAA' A
#
# COMPACT_ATOMS: atom_id res chain seq x y z
N MET A 1 39.14 41.43 3.22
CA MET A 1 38.07 40.82 2.41
C MET A 1 37.22 39.97 3.33
N SER A 2 36.03 40.43 3.70
CA SER A 2 35.17 39.75 4.67
C SER A 2 34.18 38.84 3.93
N ALA A 3 34.49 37.56 3.87
CA ALA A 3 33.55 36.53 3.43
C ALA A 3 32.61 36.22 4.60
N THR A 4 31.54 36.99 4.76
CA THR A 4 30.40 36.53 5.54
C THR A 4 29.70 35.47 4.69
N GLU A 5 30.12 34.22 4.88
CA GLU A 5 29.42 33.05 4.39
C GLU A 5 27.97 33.15 4.84
N SER A 6 27.09 33.48 3.90
CA SER A 6 25.65 33.42 4.11
C SER A 6 25.34 31.94 4.31
N LYS A 7 25.30 31.52 5.58
CA LYS A 7 24.75 30.21 5.96
C LYS A 7 23.33 30.19 5.44
N GLY A 8 23.14 29.54 4.29
CA GLY A 8 21.85 29.29 3.69
C GLY A 8 20.94 28.76 4.78
N GLN A 9 19.97 29.59 5.16
CA GLN A 9 18.95 29.23 6.12
C GLN A 9 18.36 27.90 5.64
N PRO A 10 18.30 26.83 6.46
CA PRO A 10 17.63 25.62 6.03
C PRO A 10 16.21 26.05 5.67
N GLN A 11 15.87 25.97 4.38
CA GLN A 11 14.52 26.24 3.94
C GLN A 11 13.69 25.17 4.60
N SER A 12 13.02 25.52 5.70
CA SER A 12 11.94 24.72 6.23
C SER A 12 10.97 24.64 5.06
N PHE A 13 10.95 23.51 4.35
CA PHE A 13 9.92 23.24 3.38
C PHE A 13 8.62 23.40 4.13
N ALA A 14 7.98 24.56 3.98
CA ALA A 14 6.69 24.82 4.57
C ALA A 14 5.74 23.93 3.79
N VAL A 15 5.63 22.68 4.21
CA VAL A 15 4.56 21.80 3.77
C VAL A 15 3.30 22.52 4.20
N ALA A 16 2.56 23.06 3.24
CA ALA A 16 1.24 23.59 3.50
C ALA A 16 0.50 22.53 4.32
N GLY A 17 -0.03 22.92 5.48
CA GLY A 17 -0.65 21.97 6.39
C GLY A 17 -1.67 21.12 5.64
N VAL A 18 -1.43 19.82 5.58
CA VAL A 18 -2.40 18.88 5.02
C VAL A 18 -3.54 18.70 6.01
N SER A 19 -4.77 18.60 5.49
CA SER A 19 -5.91 18.34 6.37
C SER A 19 -5.76 16.93 6.96
N MET A 20 -6.25 16.73 8.20
CA MET A 20 -6.28 15.40 8.81
C MET A 20 -7.03 14.38 7.95
N ARG A 21 -8.05 14.83 7.21
CA ARG A 21 -8.78 14.00 6.25
C ARG A 21 -7.86 13.52 5.12
N ASP A 22 -7.06 14.39 4.54
CA ASP A 22 -6.16 14.01 3.44
C ASP A 22 -5.08 13.05 3.92
N LEU A 23 -4.59 13.24 5.15
CA LEU A 23 -3.64 12.30 5.77
C LEU A 23 -4.26 10.90 5.96
N LEU A 24 -5.50 10.82 6.44
CA LEU A 24 -6.21 9.55 6.59
C LEU A 24 -6.48 8.88 5.23
N ALA A 25 -6.92 9.65 4.24
CA ALA A 25 -7.15 9.15 2.88
C ALA A 25 -5.86 8.61 2.24
N ALA A 26 -4.73 9.30 2.45
CA ALA A 26 -3.42 8.82 2.00
C ALA A 26 -3.02 7.51 2.69
N GLY A 27 -3.34 7.33 3.98
CA GLY A 27 -3.11 6.09 4.71
C GLY A 27 -3.88 4.90 4.14
N GLU A 28 -5.18 5.08 3.87
CA GLU A 28 -6.01 4.05 3.23
C GLU A 28 -5.49 3.67 1.84
N ALA A 29 -5.10 4.67 1.04
CA ALA A 29 -4.51 4.43 -0.28
C ALA A 29 -3.19 3.65 -0.19
N ALA A 30 -2.32 3.99 0.76
CA ALA A 30 -1.07 3.29 1.00
C ALA A 30 -1.30 1.82 1.39
N ALA A 31 -2.32 1.54 2.21
CA ALA A 31 -2.69 0.18 2.59
C ALA A 31 -3.11 -0.65 1.36
N LEU A 32 -3.91 -0.10 0.45
CA LEU A 32 -4.29 -0.77 -0.79
C LEU A 32 -3.09 -1.06 -1.70
N ILE A 33 -2.14 -0.14 -1.80
CA ILE A 33 -0.95 -0.31 -2.65
C ILE A 33 0.03 -1.33 -2.04
N SER A 34 0.20 -1.30 -0.72
CA SER A 34 1.15 -2.16 -0.02
C SER A 34 0.60 -3.56 0.27
N THR A 35 -0.71 -3.78 0.13
CA THR A 35 -1.31 -5.08 0.37
C THR A 35 -1.32 -5.85 -0.96
N PRO A 36 -0.54 -6.95 -1.07
CA PRO A 36 -0.61 -7.78 -2.27
C PRO A 36 -2.01 -8.36 -2.44
N PRO A 37 -2.49 -8.54 -3.69
CA PRO A 37 -3.82 -9.08 -3.94
C PRO A 37 -3.97 -10.46 -3.30
N ARG A 38 -5.19 -10.76 -2.83
CA ARG A 38 -5.51 -12.07 -2.26
C ARG A 38 -5.30 -13.16 -3.31
N ALA A 39 -4.65 -14.26 -2.92
CA ALA A 39 -4.54 -15.43 -3.78
C ALA A 39 -5.95 -15.95 -4.14
N PRO A 40 -6.17 -16.43 -5.38
CA PRO A 40 -7.43 -17.06 -5.74
C PRO A 40 -7.73 -18.22 -4.78
N GLU A 41 -9.00 -18.36 -4.39
CA GLU A 41 -9.43 -19.48 -3.57
C GLU A 41 -9.22 -20.78 -4.36
N PRO A 42 -8.63 -21.83 -3.76
CA PRO A 42 -8.44 -23.09 -4.44
C PRO A 42 -9.81 -23.66 -4.79
N GLU A 43 -10.05 -23.91 -6.07
CA GLU A 43 -11.18 -24.69 -6.56
C GLU A 43 -11.15 -26.02 -5.81
N PHE A 44 -12.09 -26.22 -4.88
CA PHE A 44 -12.32 -27.53 -4.28
C PHE A 44 -12.77 -28.43 -5.43
N SER A 45 -11.83 -29.23 -5.95
CA SER A 45 -12.15 -30.32 -6.85
C SER A 45 -13.05 -31.27 -6.07
N GLU A 46 -14.36 -31.13 -6.27
CA GLU A 46 -15.34 -32.11 -5.80
C GLU A 46 -14.89 -33.44 -6.37
N ARG A 47 -14.45 -34.32 -5.46
CA ARG A 47 -14.00 -35.68 -5.79
C ARG A 47 -15.07 -36.32 -6.67
N ALA A 48 -14.70 -36.56 -7.93
CA ALA A 48 -15.57 -37.23 -8.89
C ALA A 48 -16.13 -38.52 -8.26
N PRO A 49 -17.42 -38.83 -8.41
CA PRO A 49 -18.00 -40.04 -7.84
C PRO A 49 -17.26 -41.25 -8.40
N GLU A 50 -16.69 -42.07 -7.51
CA GLU A 50 -16.14 -43.37 -7.86
C GLU A 50 -17.22 -44.18 -8.57
N HIS A 51 -16.98 -44.48 -9.85
CA HIS A 51 -17.82 -45.38 -10.63
C HIS A 51 -17.73 -46.77 -9.99
N ARG A 52 -18.73 -47.12 -9.19
CA ARG A 52 -18.95 -48.47 -8.71
C ARG A 52 -19.25 -49.35 -9.93
N GLU A 53 -18.24 -50.06 -10.43
CA GLU A 53 -18.48 -51.17 -11.35
C GLU A 53 -19.29 -52.25 -10.63
N ALA A 54 -20.44 -52.59 -11.22
CA ALA A 54 -21.20 -53.78 -10.88
C ALA A 54 -20.78 -54.89 -11.85
N ALA A 55 -20.21 -55.96 -11.31
CA ALA A 55 -20.02 -57.25 -11.97
C ALA A 55 -20.72 -58.32 -11.13
#